data_AF-A0A3M1XJG5-F1
#
_entry.id   AF-A0A3M1XJG5-F1
#
_cell.length_a   1.000
_cell.length_b   1.000
_cell.length_c   1.000
_cell.angle_alpha   90.00
_cell.angle_beta   90.00
_cell.angle_gamma   90.00
#
_symmetry.space_group_name_H-M   'P 1'
#
loop_
_entity.id
_entity.type
_entity.pdbx_description
1 polymer ?
#
loop_
_entity_poly.entity_id
_entity_poly.type
_entity_poly.pdbx_seq_one_letter_code
_entity_poly.pdbx_strand_id
1 'polypeptide(L)' 'MDAAEDVGSGGQTKANSGVIHAGYDSLPGTARAALAHKGCCMFPGLDRELKFGFRKSGSVVVARSGDDVALLRTLLD' A
#
# COMPACT_ATOMS: atom_id res chain seq x y z
N MET A 1 13.75 -17.97 -14.64
CA MET A 1 14.84 -16.99 -14.44
C MET A 1 14.28 -15.62 -14.76
N ASP A 2 14.67 -14.60 -13.99
CA ASP A 2 14.33 -13.20 -14.30
C ASP A 2 15.10 -12.76 -15.56
N ALA A 3 14.50 -11.89 -16.37
CA ALA A 3 15.09 -11.41 -17.62
C ALA A 3 15.93 -10.13 -17.41
N ALA A 4 15.71 -9.43 -16.30
CA ALA A 4 16.45 -8.22 -15.94
C ALA A 4 17.87 -8.53 -15.45
N GLU A 5 18.76 -7.54 -15.53
CA GLU A 5 20.14 -7.72 -15.08
C GLU A 5 20.29 -7.88 -13.56
N ASP A 6 19.31 -7.40 -12.78
CA ASP A 6 19.30 -7.47 -11.33
C ASP A 6 17.87 -7.65 -10.78
N VAL A 7 17.76 -8.16 -9.55
CA VAL A 7 16.48 -8.45 -8.90
C VAL A 7 15.67 -7.16 -8.76
N GLY A 8 14.49 -7.15 -9.37
CA GLY A 8 13.56 -6.02 -9.31
C GLY A 8 13.96 -4.81 -10.16
N SER A 9 15.06 -4.87 -10.95
CA SER A 9 15.49 -3.74 -11.79
C SER A 9 14.64 -3.57 -13.06
N GLY A 10 14.06 -4.66 -13.57
CA GLY A 10 13.31 -4.67 -14.84
C GLY A 10 11.88 -4.16 -14.79
N GLY A 11 11.42 -3.53 -13.69
CA GLY A 11 10.02 -3.13 -13.60
C GLY A 11 9.62 -2.31 -12.38
N GLN A 12 8.34 -2.42 -12.02
CA GLN A 12 7.63 -1.54 -11.08
C GLN A 12 8.14 -1.64 -9.62
N THR A 13 8.78 -2.74 -9.25
CA THR A 13 9.31 -2.96 -7.89
C THR A 13 10.34 -1.90 -7.49
N LYS A 14 11.19 -1.46 -8.44
CA LYS A 14 12.17 -0.37 -8.21
C LYS A 14 11.58 1.02 -8.46
N ALA A 15 10.54 1.12 -9.28
CA ALA A 15 9.92 2.37 -9.71
C ALA A 15 8.50 2.55 -9.12
N ASN A 16 8.43 2.73 -7.79
CA ASN A 16 7.18 3.06 -7.09
C ASN A 16 7.43 4.07 -5.95
N SER A 17 6.38 4.48 -5.25
CA SER A 17 6.43 5.49 -4.19
C SER A 17 7.05 4.99 -2.87
N GLY A 18 7.28 3.68 -2.70
CA GLY A 18 7.72 3.08 -1.45
C GLY A 18 6.68 3.13 -0.33
N VAL A 19 5.42 3.44 -0.65
CA VAL A 19 4.34 3.57 0.34
C VAL A 19 3.71 2.20 0.60
N ILE A 20 3.55 1.87 1.89
CA ILE A 20 2.79 0.72 2.32
C ILE A 20 1.35 1.17 2.55
N HIS A 21 0.44 0.71 1.70
CA HIS A 21 -0.98 1.05 1.76
C HIS A 21 -1.68 0.25 2.87
N ALA A 22 -2.39 0.94 3.77
CA ALA A 22 -3.05 0.34 4.92
C ALA A 22 -4.38 -0.37 4.57
N GLY A 23 -4.88 -0.21 3.35
CA GLY A 23 -6.04 -0.92 2.80
C GLY A 23 -7.35 -0.13 2.80
N TYR A 24 -7.46 0.96 3.58
CA TYR A 24 -8.66 1.81 3.62
C TYR A 24 -8.80 2.76 2.42
N ASP A 25 -7.78 2.82 1.56
CA ASP A 25 -7.79 3.55 0.29
C ASP A 25 -8.20 2.67 -0.90
N SER A 26 -8.58 1.42 -0.61
CA SER A 26 -9.08 0.45 -1.59
C SER A 26 -10.56 0.18 -1.33
N LEU A 27 -11.34 -0.06 -2.40
CA LEU A 27 -12.75 -0.37 -2.28
C LEU A 27 -12.98 -1.57 -1.32
N PRO A 28 -13.89 -1.43 -0.33
CA PRO A 28 -14.21 -2.52 0.59
C PRO A 28 -14.66 -3.79 -0.14
N GLY A 29 -14.42 -4.95 0.49
CA GLY A 29 -14.77 -6.26 -0.08
C GLY A 29 -13.88 -6.74 -1.23
N THR A 30 -12.95 -5.92 -1.74
CA THR A 30 -12.01 -6.35 -2.79
C THR A 30 -10.84 -7.15 -2.22
N ALA A 31 -10.29 -8.05 -3.04
CA ALA A 31 -9.06 -8.77 -2.70
C ALA A 31 -7.89 -7.80 -2.41
N ARG A 32 -7.85 -6.65 -3.10
CA ARG A 32 -6.84 -5.61 -2.88
C ARG A 32 -6.92 -5.04 -1.46
N ALA A 33 -8.11 -4.65 -1.00
CA ALA A 33 -8.28 -4.13 0.35
C ALA A 33 -7.86 -5.15 1.42
N ALA A 34 -8.28 -6.41 1.27
CA ALA A 34 -7.94 -7.49 2.19
C ALA A 34 -6.42 -7.78 2.25
N LEU A 35 -5.77 -7.88 1.08
CA LEU A 35 -4.34 -8.16 0.99
C LEU A 35 -3.49 -6.97 1.44
N ALA A 36 -3.87 -5.74 1.09
CA ALA A 36 -3.17 -4.53 1.52
C ALA A 36 -3.19 -4.40 3.04
N HIS A 37 -4.35 -4.57 3.68
CA HIS A 37 -4.47 -4.52 5.13
C HIS A 37 -3.61 -5.59 5.81
N LYS A 38 -3.77 -6.85 5.41
CA LYS A 38 -2.99 -7.97 5.96
C LYS A 38 -1.48 -7.75 5.77
N GLY A 39 -1.07 -7.34 4.57
CA GLY A 39 0.32 -7.04 4.25
C GLY A 39 0.87 -5.89 5.11
N CYS A 40 0.14 -4.77 5.21
CA CYS A 40 0.51 -3.63 6.03
C CYS A 40 0.75 -4.01 7.51
N CYS A 41 -0.06 -4.92 8.06
CA CYS A 41 0.13 -5.43 9.41
C CYS A 41 1.42 -6.25 9.59
N MET A 42 1.96 -6.85 8.52
CA MET A 42 3.17 -7.66 8.56
C MET A 42 4.47 -6.83 8.49
N PHE A 43 4.46 -5.67 7.82
CA PHE A 43 5.65 -4.84 7.59
C PHE A 43 6.48 -4.50 8.84
N PRO A 44 5.87 -4.13 10.00
CA PRO A 44 6.66 -3.88 11.22
C PRO A 44 7.43 -5.10 11.73
N GLY A 45 6.87 -6.30 11.56
CA GLY A 45 7.53 -7.56 11.92
C GLY A 45 8.67 -7.88 10.96
N LEU A 46 8.41 -7.75 9.66
CA LEU A 46 9.40 -7.97 8.61
C LEU A 46 10.59 -7.01 8.75
N ASP A 47 10.35 -5.73 9.02
CA ASP A 47 11.45 -4.77 9.21
C ASP A 47 12.27 -5.08 10.46
N ARG A 48 11.64 -5.59 11.52
CA ARG A 48 12.37 -6.04 12.72
C ARG A 48 13.34 -7.16 12.38
N GLU A 49 12.97 -8.07 11.49
CA GLU A 49 13.77 -9.23 11.07
C GLU A 49 14.84 -8.84 10.05
N LEU A 50 14.44 -8.13 8.99
CA LEU A 50 15.23 -7.92 7.78
C LEU A 50 15.96 -6.56 7.74
N LYS A 51 15.58 -5.60 8.60
CA LYS A 51 16.25 -4.29 8.76
C LYS A 51 16.31 -3.45 7.47
N PHE A 52 15.20 -3.33 6.74
CA PHE A 52 15.14 -2.58 5.48
C PHE A 52 14.70 -1.11 5.64
N GLY A 53 14.44 -0.65 6.87
CA GLY A 53 14.21 0.75 7.18
C GLY A 53 12.74 1.18 7.04
N PHE A 54 11.79 0.31 7.35
CA PHE A 54 10.37 0.68 7.38
C PHE A 54 10.10 1.79 8.41
N ARG A 55 9.31 2.80 8.00
CA ARG A 55 8.81 3.84 8.90
C ARG A 55 7.28 3.88 8.87
N LYS A 56 6.65 3.73 10.03
CA LYS A 56 5.20 3.90 10.20
C LYS A 56 4.83 5.39 10.29
N SER A 57 4.74 6.04 9.14
CA SER A 57 4.45 7.48 9.04
C SER A 57 2.95 7.83 9.11
N GLY A 58 2.06 6.86 8.91
CA GLY A 58 0.63 7.11 8.71
C GLY A 58 0.33 7.72 7.33
N SER A 59 -0.96 7.83 7.01
CA SER A 59 -1.45 8.42 5.75
C SER A 59 -2.84 9.03 5.94
N VAL A 60 -3.23 9.96 5.06
CA VAL A 60 -4.56 10.57 5.05
C VAL A 60 -5.12 10.59 3.64
N VAL A 61 -6.42 10.31 3.49
CA VAL A 61 -7.13 10.43 2.21
C VAL A 61 -7.98 11.69 2.29
N VAL A 62 -7.88 12.56 1.28
CA VAL A 62 -8.51 13.88 1.27
C VAL A 62 -9.39 14.02 0.04
N ALA A 63 -10.67 14.33 0.25
CA ALA A 63 -11.60 14.70 -0.82
C ALA A 63 -11.41 16.17 -1.21
N ARG A 64 -11.38 16.45 -2.51
CA ARG A 64 -11.25 17.81 -3.06
C ARG A 64 -12.47 18.24 -3.87
N SER A 65 -13.44 17.34 -4.06
CA SER A 65 -14.68 17.56 -4.80
C SER A 65 -15.86 16.88 -4.12
N GLY A 66 -17.08 17.20 -4.55
CA GLY A 66 -18.28 16.50 -4.07
C GLY A 66 -18.29 15.01 -4.41
N ASP A 67 -17.78 14.65 -5.58
CA ASP A 67 -17.66 13.25 -6.02
C ASP A 67 -16.66 12.48 -5.16
N ASP A 68 -15.54 13.11 -4.77
CA ASP A 68 -14.57 12.50 -3.86
C ASP A 68 -15.18 12.25 -2.47
N VAL A 69 -16.09 13.11 -2.01
CA VAL A 69 -16.80 12.92 -0.73
C VAL A 69 -17.71 11.69 -0.81
N ALA A 70 -18.40 11.49 -1.94
CA ALA A 70 -19.21 10.29 -2.15
C ALA A 70 -18.34 9.02 -2.13
N LEU A 71 -17.16 9.05 -2.77
CA LEU A 71 -16.21 7.94 -2.71
C LEU A 71 -15.68 7.69 -1.29
N LEU A 72 -15.32 8.75 -0.57
CA LEU A 72 -14.85 8.63 0.82
C LEU A 72 -15.87 7.93 1.73
N ARG A 73 -17.17 8.18 1.55
CA ARG A 73 -18.23 7.49 2.31
C ARG A 73 -18.17 5.99 2.06
N THR A 74 -18.10 5.57 0.79
CA THR A 74 -17.95 4.16 0.42
C THR A 74 -16.69 3.52 1.02
N LEU A 75 -15.60 4.26 1.21
CA LEU A 75 -14.38 3.74 1.81
C LEU A 75 -14.43 3.64 3.35
N LEU A 76 -15.37 4.34 3.99
CA LEU A 76 -15.54 4.38 5.45
C LEU A 76 -16.56 3.37 5.99
N ASP A 77 -17.43 2.86 5.11
CA ASP A 77 -18.46 1.86 5.41
C ASP A 77 -17.88 0.43 5.50
#